data_AF-A0A6L8T1Q7-F1
#
_entry.id   AF-A0A6L8T1Q7-F1
#
_cell.length_a   1.000
_cell.length_b   1.000
_cell.length_c   1.000
_cell.angle_alpha   90.00
_cell.angle_beta   90.00
_cell.angle_gamma   90.00
#
_symmetry.space_group_name_H-M   'P 1'
#
loop_
_entity.id
_entity.type
_entity.pdbx_description
1 polymer ?
#
loop_
_entity_poly.entity_id
_entity_poly.type
_entity_poly.pdbx_seq_one_letter_code
_entity_poly.pdbx_strand_id
1 'polypeptide(L)'
;MDREDNNIESLFQDLVKESGYTGRQTEVIHPHVSDVSFRVNEAINVLRGNIQLSGSNIKTIAVTSSVANEGKSSIAFRLAKSMAGLEKRILFIDCDIRNSTIQNRYDIVGEKKGLSEYLCGNISKEKRFRTF
;
A
#
# COMPACT_ATOMS: atom_id res chain seq x y z
N MET A 1 -11.29 -28.08 10.82
CA MET A 1 -11.06 -26.74 10.26
C MET A 1 -9.71 -26.26 10.77
N ASP A 2 -9.05 -25.31 10.12
CA ASP A 2 -7.75 -24.71 10.56
C ASP A 2 -6.47 -25.34 9.98
N ARG A 3 -6.44 -25.60 8.66
CA ARG A 3 -5.18 -25.90 7.94
C ARG A 3 -4.80 -24.91 6.83
N GLU A 4 -5.67 -23.94 6.51
CA GLU A 4 -5.43 -22.99 5.41
C GLU A 4 -4.87 -21.63 5.88
N ASP A 5 -5.12 -21.24 7.14
CA ASP A 5 -4.70 -19.92 7.66
C ASP A 5 -3.18 -19.80 7.94
N ASN A 6 -2.49 -20.93 8.08
CA ASN A 6 -1.05 -20.94 8.37
C ASN A 6 -0.16 -20.61 7.17
N ASN A 7 -0.68 -20.76 5.94
CA ASN A 7 0.14 -20.64 4.73
C ASN A 7 0.35 -19.18 4.30
N ILE A 8 -0.62 -18.32 4.58
CA ILE A 8 -0.54 -16.89 4.28
C ILE A 8 0.36 -16.19 5.31
N GLU A 9 0.17 -16.47 6.60
CA GLU A 9 1.02 -15.91 7.65
C GLU A 9 2.48 -16.37 7.47
N SER A 10 2.74 -17.65 7.15
CA SER A 10 4.09 -18.11 6.83
C SER A 10 4.67 -17.42 5.60
N LEU A 11 3.88 -17.25 4.53
CA LEU A 11 4.30 -16.54 3.33
C LEU A 11 4.67 -15.08 3.63
N PHE A 12 3.90 -14.40 4.49
CA PHE A 12 4.19 -13.03 4.94
C PHE A 12 5.44 -12.98 5.82
N GLN A 13 5.61 -13.92 6.75
CA GLN A 13 6.80 -13.99 7.60
C GLN A 13 8.06 -14.31 6.80
N ASP A 14 7.97 -15.16 5.78
CA ASP A 14 9.07 -15.47 4.87
C ASP A 14 9.40 -14.26 3.98
N LEU A 15 8.40 -13.52 3.52
CA LEU A 15 8.57 -12.22 2.84
C LEU A 15 9.32 -11.21 3.71
N VAL A 16 9.01 -11.16 5.01
CA VAL A 16 9.64 -10.25 5.98
C VAL A 16 11.06 -10.70 6.34
N LYS A 17 11.32 -12.01 6.44
CA LYS A 17 12.65 -12.59 6.76
C LYS A 17 13.62 -12.57 5.59
N GLU A 18 13.17 -12.78 4.35
CA GLU A 18 14.01 -12.65 3.14
C GLU A 18 14.36 -11.18 2.84
N SER A 19 13.61 -10.23 3.39
CA SER A 19 13.83 -8.78 3.24
C SER A 19 14.92 -8.22 4.15
N GLY A 20 16.08 -8.89 4.23
CA GLY A 20 17.33 -8.13 4.36
C GLY A 20 17.36 -7.18 3.17
N TYR A 21 16.99 -5.91 3.38
CA TYR A 21 16.84 -4.90 2.34
C TYR A 21 18.22 -4.54 1.75
N THR A 22 18.78 -5.44 0.95
CA THR A 22 19.87 -5.22 0.00
C THR A 22 19.34 -5.22 -1.44
N GLY A 23 18.04 -4.90 -1.60
CA GLY A 23 17.44 -4.60 -2.90
C GLY A 23 17.97 -3.27 -3.42
N ARG A 24 18.70 -3.31 -4.54
CA ARG A 24 19.16 -2.13 -5.29
C ARG A 24 17.96 -1.21 -5.54
N GLN A 25 18.02 0.05 -5.08
CA GLN A 25 16.96 1.04 -5.30
C GLN A 25 16.56 1.02 -6.79
N THR A 26 15.34 0.57 -7.06
CA THR A 26 14.80 0.55 -8.40
C THR A 26 13.98 1.83 -8.52
N GLU A 27 14.58 2.87 -9.12
CA GLU A 27 13.93 4.11 -9.57
C GLU A 27 12.96 4.78 -8.56
N VAL A 28 13.38 5.90 -7.94
CA VAL A 28 12.49 6.70 -7.09
C VAL A 28 11.44 7.39 -7.97
N ILE A 29 10.16 7.15 -7.68
CA ILE A 29 9.05 7.78 -8.39
C ILE A 29 8.40 8.77 -7.45
N HIS A 30 8.21 10.00 -7.91
CA HIS A 30 7.48 11.02 -7.16
C HIS A 30 6.04 11.07 -7.67
N PRO A 31 5.07 10.46 -6.96
CA PRO A 31 3.70 10.44 -7.40
C PRO A 31 3.12 11.85 -7.31
N HIS A 32 2.39 12.27 -8.35
CA HIS A 32 1.70 13.55 -8.33
C HIS A 32 0.45 13.45 -7.45
N VAL A 33 0.54 13.98 -6.24
CA VAL A 33 -0.60 14.03 -5.30
C VAL A 33 -1.09 15.46 -5.22
N SER A 34 -2.25 15.72 -5.81
CA SER A 34 -2.88 17.03 -5.75
C SER A 34 -3.09 17.51 -4.32
N ASP A 35 -2.97 18.82 -4.11
CA ASP A 35 -3.33 19.42 -2.84
C ASP A 35 -4.84 19.30 -2.59
N VAL A 36 -5.19 19.18 -1.32
CA VAL A 36 -6.58 19.18 -0.85
C VAL A 36 -6.74 20.25 0.21
N SER A 37 -7.99 20.64 0.45
CA SER A 37 -8.29 21.62 1.49
C SER A 37 -7.72 21.20 2.85
N PHE A 38 -7.39 22.19 3.68
CA PHE A 38 -6.94 21.99 5.06
C PHE A 38 -7.85 21.01 5.83
N ARG A 39 -9.17 21.14 5.67
CA ARG A 39 -10.16 20.27 6.33
C ARG A 39 -10.00 18.80 5.96
N VAL A 40 -9.70 18.51 4.70
CA VAL A 40 -9.48 17.13 4.24
C VAL A 40 -8.17 16.58 4.79
N ASN A 41 -7.09 17.36 4.77
CA ASN A 41 -5.82 16.94 5.34
C ASN A 41 -5.94 16.65 6.84
N GLU A 42 -6.65 17.51 7.59
CA GLU A 42 -6.86 17.31 9.01
C GLU A 42 -7.72 16.08 9.31
N ALA A 43 -8.77 15.84 8.50
CA ALA A 43 -9.57 14.62 8.62
C ALA A 43 -8.72 13.35 8.41
N ILE A 44 -7.76 13.36 7.47
CA ILE A 44 -6.82 12.25 7.27
C ILE A 44 -5.87 12.10 8.47
N ASN A 45 -5.39 13.20 9.06
CA ASN A 45 -4.54 13.17 10.25
C ASN A 45 -5.27 12.61 11.47
N VAL A 46 -6.53 12.99 11.67
CA VAL A 46 -7.41 12.43 12.71
C VAL A 46 -7.62 10.93 12.48
N LEU A 47 -7.92 10.51 11.25
CA LEU A 47 -8.06 9.09 10.91
C LEU A 47 -6.78 8.31 11.24
N ARG A 48 -5.60 8.85 10.88
CA ARG A 48 -4.30 8.26 11.22
C ARG A 48 -4.16 8.09 12.74
N GLY A 49 -4.44 9.14 13.51
CA GLY A 49 -4.36 9.10 14.97
C GLY A 49 -5.29 8.05 15.57
N ASN A 50 -6.55 7.99 15.12
CA ASN A 50 -7.52 7.01 15.56
C ASN A 50 -7.08 5.57 15.28
N ILE A 51 -6.49 5.30 14.11
CA ILE A 51 -5.93 3.98 13.80
C ILE A 51 -4.75 3.65 14.72
N GLN A 52 -3.88 4.61 15.04
CA GLN A 52 -2.78 4.36 15.97
C GLN A 52 -3.25 4.06 17.39
N LEU A 53 -4.43 4.58 17.76
CA LEU A 53 -5.04 4.37 19.08
C LEU A 53 -5.96 3.14 19.13
N SER A 54 -6.38 2.58 17.98
CA SER A 54 -7.33 1.47 17.95
C SER A 54 -6.73 0.12 18.33
N GLY A 55 -5.41 0.01 18.43
CA GLY A 55 -4.74 -1.20 18.85
C GLY A 55 -3.21 -1.07 18.87
N SER A 56 -2.56 -2.03 19.50
CA SER A 56 -1.10 -2.13 19.49
C SER A 56 -0.63 -2.91 18.26
N ASN A 57 0.54 -2.55 17.73
CA ASN A 57 1.23 -3.31 16.67
C ASN A 57 0.42 -3.56 15.38
N ILE A 58 -0.42 -2.60 14.98
CA ILE A 58 -1.13 -2.63 13.69
C ILE A 58 -0.11 -2.46 12.56
N LYS A 59 0.12 -3.52 11.79
CA LYS A 59 1.06 -3.55 10.65
C LYS A 59 0.37 -3.52 9.28
N THR A 60 -0.88 -3.97 9.22
CA THR A 60 -1.63 -4.11 7.97
C THR A 60 -3.00 -3.46 8.13
N ILE A 61 -3.37 -2.65 7.15
CA ILE A 61 -4.66 -1.95 7.10
C ILE A 61 -5.28 -2.21 5.74
N ALA A 62 -6.47 -2.78 5.71
CA ALA A 62 -7.28 -2.90 4.50
C ALA A 62 -8.30 -1.75 4.44
N VAL A 63 -8.35 -1.04 3.31
CA VAL A 63 -9.34 0.02 3.07
C VAL A 63 -10.32 -0.46 2.00
N THR A 64 -11.59 -0.55 2.36
CA THR A 64 -12.67 -1.00 1.48
C THR A 64 -13.89 -0.09 1.59
N SER A 65 -14.86 -0.28 0.70
CA SER A 65 -16.09 0.50 0.65
C SER A 65 -17.25 -0.40 0.18
N SER A 66 -18.49 -0.03 0.51
CA SER A 66 -19.67 -0.83 0.18
C SER A 66 -20.00 -0.78 -1.31
N VAL A 67 -19.68 0.34 -1.98
CA VAL A 67 -19.90 0.54 -3.41
C VAL A 67 -18.70 1.16 -4.12
N ALA A 68 -18.72 1.17 -5.46
CA ALA A 68 -17.70 1.84 -6.26
C ALA A 68 -17.75 3.37 -6.07
N ASN A 69 -16.65 4.06 -6.35
CA ASN A 69 -16.54 5.53 -6.34
C ASN A 69 -16.80 6.26 -5.00
N GLU A 70 -16.72 5.58 -3.85
CA GLU A 70 -16.81 6.22 -2.52
C GLU A 70 -15.49 6.87 -2.03
N GLY A 71 -14.51 7.03 -2.91
CA GLY A 71 -13.23 7.66 -2.56
C GLY A 71 -12.23 6.77 -1.78
N LYS A 72 -12.53 5.47 -1.57
CA LYS A 72 -11.64 4.52 -0.87
C LYS A 72 -10.18 4.58 -1.33
N SER A 73 -9.91 4.54 -2.63
CA SER A 73 -8.55 4.54 -3.18
C SER A 73 -7.82 5.87 -2.88
N SER A 74 -8.56 6.99 -2.90
CA SER A 74 -8.01 8.30 -2.55
C SER A 74 -7.68 8.40 -1.06
N ILE A 75 -8.57 7.91 -0.20
CA ILE A 75 -8.37 7.88 1.25
C ILE A 75 -7.21 6.95 1.61
N ALA A 76 -7.15 5.76 1.02
CA ALA A 76 -6.09 4.77 1.25
C ALA A 76 -4.71 5.34 0.90
N PHE A 77 -4.56 5.98 -0.25
CA PHE A 77 -3.28 6.56 -0.67
C PHE A 77 -2.88 7.74 0.22
N ARG A 78 -3.82 8.62 0.58
CA ARG A 78 -3.55 9.76 1.47
C ARG A 78 -3.23 9.31 2.90
N LEU A 79 -3.90 8.27 3.39
CA LEU A 79 -3.59 7.67 4.68
C LEU A 79 -2.18 7.07 4.66
N ALA A 80 -1.78 6.38 3.59
CA ALA A 80 -0.42 5.88 3.41
C ALA A 80 0.61 7.02 3.42
N LYS A 81 0.37 8.12 2.68
CA LYS A 81 1.21 9.33 2.72
C LYS A 81 1.29 9.93 4.14
N SER A 82 0.17 10.04 4.83
CA SER A 82 0.12 10.58 6.20
C SER A 82 0.85 9.68 7.22
N MET A 83 0.78 8.35 7.06
CA MET A 83 1.53 7.38 7.85
C MET A 83 3.04 7.43 7.56
N ALA A 84 3.43 7.60 6.29
CA ALA A 84 4.82 7.77 5.88
C ALA A 84 5.44 9.05 6.45
N GLY A 85 4.64 10.11 6.60
CA GLY A 85 5.03 11.35 7.28
C GLY A 85 5.39 11.19 8.77
N LEU A 86 5.17 10.02 9.38
CA LEU A 86 5.67 9.67 10.71
C LEU A 86 7.02 8.93 10.65
N GLU A 87 7.76 9.07 9.55
CA GLU A 87 9.05 8.39 9.29
C GLU A 87 8.97 6.85 9.32
N LYS A 88 7.76 6.31 9.12
CA LYS A 88 7.53 4.86 9.02
C LYS A 88 7.79 4.38 7.60
N ARG A 89 8.35 3.18 7.47
CA ARG A 89 8.39 2.46 6.20
C ARG A 89 6.99 1.95 5.87
N ILE A 90 6.39 2.49 4.81
CA ILE A 90 5.02 2.17 4.38
C ILE A 90 5.07 1.48 3.03
N LEU A 91 4.35 0.36 2.93
CA LEU A 91 4.06 -0.31 1.67
C LEU A 91 2.58 -0.07 1.34
N PHE A 92 2.32 0.59 0.22
CA PHE A 92 0.97 0.71 -0.35
C PHE A 92 0.80 -0.35 -1.43
N ILE A 93 -0.27 -1.15 -1.32
CA ILE A 93 -0.61 -2.20 -2.29
C ILE A 93 -1.98 -1.88 -2.86
N ASP A 94 -2.07 -1.71 -4.18
CA ASP A 94 -3.36 -1.61 -4.87
C ASP A 94 -3.90 -3.02 -5.13
N CYS A 95 -4.90 -3.42 -4.34
CA CYS A 95 -5.55 -4.71 -4.44
C CYS A 95 -6.81 -4.69 -5.33
N ASP A 96 -7.19 -3.54 -5.92
CA ASP A 96 -8.31 -3.49 -6.88
C ASP A 96 -7.83 -3.86 -8.28
N ILE A 97 -7.54 -5.15 -8.49
CA ILE A 97 -6.97 -5.66 -9.75
C ILE A 97 -7.91 -5.40 -10.95
N ARG A 98 -9.22 -5.37 -10.72
CA ARG A 98 -10.21 -5.24 -11.79
C ARG A 98 -10.36 -3.80 -12.27
N ASN A 99 -10.26 -2.83 -11.37
CA ASN A 99 -10.47 -1.41 -11.65
C ASN A 99 -9.34 -0.54 -11.08
N SER A 100 -8.08 -1.01 -11.18
CA SER A 100 -6.93 -0.25 -10.68
C SER A 100 -6.81 1.10 -11.40
N THR A 101 -6.97 2.19 -10.65
CA THR A 101 -6.82 3.56 -11.16
C THR A 101 -5.62 4.30 -10.55
N ILE A 102 -4.89 3.69 -9.62
CA ILE A 102 -3.86 4.36 -8.81
C ILE A 102 -2.73 4.90 -9.68
N GLN A 103 -2.20 4.09 -10.61
CA GLN A 103 -1.06 4.52 -11.45
C GLN A 103 -1.40 5.76 -12.26
N ASN A 104 -2.56 5.76 -12.93
CA ASN A 104 -3.03 6.89 -13.74
C ASN A 104 -3.40 8.10 -12.87
N ARG A 105 -3.95 7.89 -11.67
CA ARG A 105 -4.40 8.99 -10.80
C ARG A 105 -3.24 9.80 -10.23
N TYR A 106 -2.10 9.15 -10.00
CA TYR A 106 -0.94 9.74 -9.32
C TYR A 106 0.29 9.83 -10.23
N ASP A 107 0.09 9.76 -11.55
CA ASP A 107 1.16 9.84 -12.57
C ASP A 107 2.36 8.93 -12.30
N ILE A 108 2.08 7.71 -11.82
CA ILE A 108 3.12 6.72 -11.54
C ILE A 108 3.55 6.10 -12.89
N VAL A 109 4.65 6.63 -13.44
CA VAL A 109 5.20 6.23 -14.74
C VAL A 109 6.00 4.91 -14.68
N GLY A 110 5.93 4.12 -15.76
CA GLY A 110 6.75 2.91 -15.96
C GLY A 110 5.95 1.65 -16.26
N GLU A 111 6.61 0.48 -16.17
CA GLU A 111 5.98 -0.80 -16.54
C GLU A 111 4.79 -1.17 -15.64
N LYS A 112 3.68 -1.58 -16.26
CA LYS A 112 2.46 -2.07 -15.59
C LYS A 112 2.62 -3.48 -15.02
N LYS A 113 3.72 -3.73 -14.32
CA LYS A 113 3.94 -4.98 -13.62
C LYS A 113 3.64 -4.71 -12.14
N GLY A 114 2.46 -5.12 -11.67
CA GLY A 114 1.98 -4.91 -10.30
C GLY A 114 1.63 -6.20 -9.53
N LEU A 115 0.60 -6.14 -8.68
CA LEU A 115 0.20 -7.27 -7.83
C LEU A 115 -0.26 -8.48 -8.65
N SER A 116 -1.00 -8.26 -9.73
CA SER A 116 -1.56 -9.32 -10.58
C SER A 116 -0.50 -10.25 -11.15
N GLU A 117 0.54 -9.69 -11.79
CA GLU A 117 1.61 -10.50 -12.39
C GLU A 117 2.45 -11.22 -11.33
N TYR A 118 2.55 -10.65 -10.12
CA TYR A 118 3.23 -11.30 -9.00
C TYR A 118 2.46 -12.54 -8.53
N LEU A 119 1.14 -12.41 -8.35
CA LEU A 119 0.28 -13.52 -7.94
C LEU A 119 0.21 -14.63 -8.99
N CYS A 120 0.34 -14.29 -10.27
CA CYS A 120 0.41 -15.26 -11.36
C CYS A 120 1.78 -15.97 -11.49
N GLY A 121 2.78 -15.61 -10.67
CA GLY A 121 4.13 -16.20 -10.75
C GLY A 121 4.95 -15.73 -11.95
N ASN A 122 4.48 -14.71 -12.68
CA ASN A 122 5.16 -14.22 -13.88
C ASN A 122 6.40 -13.38 -13.54
N ILE A 123 6.58 -13.00 -12.26
CA ILE A 123 7.63 -12.08 -11.81
C ILE A 123 8.16 -12.49 -10.43
N SER A 124 9.50 -12.50 -10.27
CA SER A 124 10.19 -12.87 -9.03
C SER A 124 10.17 -11.76 -7.97
N LYS A 125 10.32 -12.16 -6.69
CA LYS A 125 10.24 -11.30 -5.49
C LYS A 125 11.27 -10.16 -5.48
N GLU A 126 12.46 -10.37 -6.04
CA GLU A 126 13.65 -9.51 -5.82
C GLU A 126 13.62 -8.16 -6.55
N LYS A 127 12.64 -7.91 -7.43
CA LYS A 127 12.71 -6.81 -8.43
C LYS A 127 11.71 -5.67 -8.25
N ARG A 128 10.97 -5.59 -7.13
CA ARG A 128 9.56 -5.18 -7.27
C ARG A 128 8.98 -4.21 -6.25
N PHE A 129 9.79 -3.49 -5.50
CA PHE A 129 9.28 -2.39 -4.67
C PHE A 129 9.73 -1.06 -5.26
N ARG A 130 8.77 -0.29 -5.76
CA ARG A 130 8.96 1.11 -6.10
C ARG A 130 8.87 1.91 -4.81
N THR A 131 9.89 2.68 -4.52
CA THR A 131 9.92 3.56 -3.34
C THR A 131 9.35 4.91 -3.73
N PHE A 132 8.43 5.42 -2.91
CA PHE A 132 7.83 6.75 -3.01
C PHE A 132 8.33 7.63 -1.86
#